data_AF-A0A7W9CBZ2-F1
#
_entry.id   AF-A0A7W9CBZ2-F1
#
_cell.length_a   1.000
_cell.length_b   1.000
_cell.length_c   1.000
_cell.angle_alpha   90.00
_cell.angle_beta   90.00
_cell.angle_gamma   90.00
#
_symmetry.space_group_name_H-M   'P 1'
#
loop_
_entity.id
_entity.type
_entity.pdbx_description
1 polymer ?
#
loop_
_entity_poly.entity_id
_entity_poly.type
_entity_poly.pdbx_seq_one_letter_code
_entity_poly.pdbx_strand_id
1 'polypeptide(L)'
;MVDPQRARYIAGSEGAPPIPPPGGYHGARRSQQGPASPATPIVSAAELPVEKQPAGVLGWIALVTAILFALVLLGALLAGATDLLYGVTMLTLQLLVVGVVVASLFSARGRALGASALIITLMLNVATVGAASALQTSASGTYDGQKSDEQKHAEAYPGIKGVSPADILAQPSLEEIRAQSEAALAEIRRRLSDRYGYTWTEVGQENLRPERNGYGGESMLVQYVSVPWMTNEPIQDYDRKLAVMGVIEDVLVERGMYGMYAFNDPASTLDDTILQKFYGTTDPRTQHTWEWYTDDYPDPLRFYAVMFDLSNDPAGELRTEREAEAASTGAPLEGLQIYFLAPEVLSEADAEEFAQRMQEYPGF
;
A
#
# COMPACT_ATOMS: atom_id res chain seq x y z
N MET A 1 23.30 -13.24 1.04
CA MET A 1 22.49 -13.58 2.23
C MET A 1 21.06 -13.75 1.76
N VAL A 2 20.49 -14.93 1.99
CA VAL A 2 19.20 -15.36 1.43
C VAL A 2 18.10 -15.06 2.45
N ASP A 3 17.06 -14.39 1.98
CA ASP A 3 15.81 -14.03 2.64
C ASP A 3 15.25 -15.15 3.56
N PRO A 4 15.03 -14.90 4.87
CA PRO A 4 14.53 -15.91 5.81
C PRO A 4 13.04 -16.25 5.64
N GLN A 5 12.32 -15.69 4.66
CA GLN A 5 10.90 -16.01 4.43
C GLN A 5 10.64 -17.00 3.28
N ARG A 6 11.66 -17.48 2.56
CA ARG A 6 11.49 -18.47 1.45
C ARG A 6 11.79 -19.93 1.81
N ALA A 7 11.91 -20.29 3.09
CA ALA A 7 12.22 -21.66 3.53
C ALA A 7 11.03 -22.43 4.15
N ARG A 8 9.78 -21.99 3.97
CA ARG A 8 8.59 -22.59 4.63
C ARG A 8 7.62 -23.35 3.72
N TYR A 9 8.10 -23.87 2.60
CA TYR A 9 7.39 -24.88 1.82
C TYR A 9 8.30 -26.07 1.54
N ILE A 10 8.61 -26.84 2.58
CA ILE A 10 9.05 -28.21 2.44
C ILE A 10 7.81 -29.03 2.09
N ALA A 11 7.77 -29.54 0.86
CA ALA A 11 6.89 -30.62 0.45
C ALA A 11 7.28 -31.88 1.23
N GLY A 12 6.71 -32.05 2.42
CA GLY A 12 6.92 -33.18 3.32
C GLY A 12 5.59 -33.59 3.96
N SER A 13 5.37 -34.89 4.10
CA SER A 13 4.12 -35.55 4.51
C SER A 13 3.70 -35.33 5.98
N GLU A 14 4.12 -34.24 6.61
CA GLU A 14 3.93 -33.99 8.04
C GLU A 14 2.64 -33.22 8.39
N GLY A 15 1.82 -32.90 7.38
CA GLY A 15 0.49 -32.28 7.54
C GLY A 15 -0.71 -33.19 7.20
N ALA A 16 -0.49 -34.48 6.94
CA ALA A 16 -1.59 -35.39 6.63
C ALA A 16 -2.28 -35.86 7.93
N PRO A 17 -3.62 -35.77 8.03
CA PRO A 17 -4.34 -36.28 9.20
C PRO A 17 -4.09 -37.78 9.36
N PRO A 18 -4.03 -38.29 10.61
CA PRO A 18 -3.74 -39.70 10.86
C PRO A 18 -4.78 -40.60 10.18
N ILE A 19 -4.28 -41.70 9.59
CA ILE A 19 -5.08 -42.73 8.92
C ILE A 19 -6.12 -43.28 9.93
N PRO A 20 -7.41 -43.40 9.56
CA PRO A 20 -8.42 -43.88 10.49
C PRO A 20 -8.08 -45.29 11.01
N PRO A 21 -8.37 -45.61 12.28
CA PRO A 21 -8.17 -46.96 12.82
C PRO A 21 -9.02 -47.99 12.06
N PRO A 22 -8.61 -49.28 12.04
CA PRO A 22 -9.42 -50.35 11.44
C PRO A 22 -10.83 -50.36 12.05
N GLY A 23 -11.83 -49.91 11.28
CA GLY A 23 -13.22 -49.76 11.74
C GLY A 23 -13.83 -48.35 11.64
N GLY A 24 -13.03 -47.31 11.37
CA GLY A 24 -13.51 -45.92 11.20
C GLY A 24 -13.81 -45.19 12.51
N TYR A 25 -14.09 -43.87 12.44
CA TYR A 25 -14.36 -43.04 13.62
C TYR A 25 -15.72 -43.35 14.26
N HIS A 26 -15.75 -43.40 15.59
CA HIS A 26 -16.98 -43.59 16.36
C HIS A 26 -18.04 -42.51 16.01
N GLY A 27 -19.21 -42.93 15.53
CA GLY A 27 -20.32 -42.05 15.15
C GLY A 27 -20.57 -41.93 13.64
N ALA A 28 -19.68 -42.46 12.78
CA ALA A 28 -19.94 -42.55 11.35
C ALA A 28 -20.97 -43.65 11.04
N ARG A 29 -22.26 -43.29 10.99
CA ARG A 29 -23.31 -44.20 10.49
C ARG A 29 -23.21 -44.32 8.97
N ARG A 30 -22.63 -45.43 8.49
CA ARG A 30 -22.93 -45.93 7.15
C ARG A 30 -24.38 -46.37 7.11
N SER A 31 -25.15 -45.87 6.13
CA SER A 31 -26.38 -46.51 5.68
C SER A 31 -26.03 -47.94 5.20
N GLN A 32 -26.26 -48.92 6.07
CA GLN A 32 -26.03 -50.33 5.78
C GLN A 32 -27.05 -50.83 4.76
N GLN A 33 -26.54 -51.39 3.66
CA GLN A 33 -27.23 -52.38 2.84
C GLN A 33 -27.75 -53.50 3.73
N GLY A 34 -29.05 -53.79 3.62
CA GLY A 34 -29.68 -54.95 4.25
C GLY A 34 -29.24 -56.28 3.60
N PRO A 35 -29.44 -57.40 4.30
CA PRO A 35 -28.93 -58.72 3.92
C PRO A 35 -29.61 -59.28 2.66
N ALA A 36 -28.82 -60.06 1.91
CA ALA A 36 -29.21 -60.74 0.68
C ALA A 36 -30.35 -61.75 0.92
N SER A 37 -31.45 -61.57 0.18
CA SER A 37 -32.51 -62.59 0.02
C SER A 37 -32.23 -63.47 -1.21
N PRO A 38 -32.56 -64.78 -1.14
CA PRO A 38 -32.31 -65.74 -2.22
C PRO A 38 -33.20 -65.50 -3.44
N ALA A 39 -32.66 -65.87 -4.60
CA ALA A 39 -33.19 -65.62 -5.93
C ALA A 39 -34.66 -66.01 -6.11
N THR A 40 -35.47 -65.05 -6.56
CA THR A 40 -36.75 -65.26 -7.23
C THR A 40 -36.61 -64.80 -8.68
N PRO A 41 -37.28 -65.44 -9.65
CA PRO A 41 -37.07 -65.16 -11.06
C PRO A 41 -37.40 -63.70 -11.36
N ILE A 42 -36.52 -63.08 -12.14
CA ILE A 42 -36.69 -61.74 -12.69
C ILE A 42 -37.97 -61.76 -13.53
N VAL A 43 -39.08 -61.32 -12.94
CA VAL A 43 -40.16 -60.73 -13.73
C VAL A 43 -39.63 -59.37 -14.11
N SER A 44 -39.18 -59.26 -15.36
CA SER A 44 -38.84 -57.99 -15.99
C SER A 44 -40.11 -57.13 -15.98
N ALA A 45 -40.26 -56.31 -14.93
CA ALA A 45 -41.12 -55.16 -15.00
C ALA A 45 -40.44 -54.26 -16.03
N ALA A 46 -41.02 -54.22 -17.23
CA ALA A 46 -40.60 -53.33 -18.29
C ALA A 46 -40.32 -51.96 -17.69
N GLU A 47 -39.04 -51.56 -17.71
CA GLU A 47 -38.64 -50.19 -17.41
C GLU A 47 -39.30 -49.35 -18.51
N LEU A 48 -40.45 -48.77 -18.18
CA LEU A 48 -41.09 -47.80 -19.04
C LEU A 48 -40.03 -46.74 -19.33
N PRO A 49 -39.69 -46.46 -20.60
CA PRO A 49 -38.75 -45.41 -20.90
C PRO A 49 -39.30 -44.15 -20.24
N VAL A 50 -38.59 -43.60 -19.26
CA VAL A 50 -38.87 -42.27 -18.76
C VAL A 50 -38.62 -41.35 -19.93
N GLU A 51 -39.69 -41.04 -20.65
CA GLU A 51 -39.70 -40.11 -21.75
C GLU A 51 -39.11 -38.81 -21.23
N LYS A 52 -37.88 -38.50 -21.65
CA LYS A 52 -37.19 -37.26 -21.27
C LYS A 52 -38.06 -36.12 -21.77
N GLN A 53 -38.91 -35.58 -20.89
CA GLN A 53 -39.74 -34.45 -21.24
C GLN A 53 -38.84 -33.31 -21.70
N PRO A 54 -39.13 -32.67 -22.84
CA PRO A 54 -38.30 -31.61 -23.38
C PRO A 54 -38.17 -30.49 -22.35
N ALA A 55 -36.94 -29.99 -22.19
CA ALA A 55 -36.65 -28.92 -21.24
C ALA A 55 -37.54 -27.69 -21.53
N GLY A 56 -38.01 -27.02 -20.48
CA GLY A 56 -38.90 -25.87 -20.61
C GLY A 56 -38.20 -24.69 -21.32
N VAL A 57 -38.94 -24.01 -22.20
CA VAL A 57 -38.46 -22.83 -22.97
C VAL A 57 -37.81 -21.78 -22.07
N LEU A 58 -38.36 -21.55 -20.87
CA LEU A 58 -37.81 -20.62 -19.88
C LEU A 58 -36.41 -21.01 -19.36
N GLY A 59 -36.13 -22.31 -19.23
CA GLY A 59 -34.81 -22.79 -18.81
C GLY A 59 -33.75 -22.55 -19.89
N TRP A 60 -34.12 -22.72 -21.16
CA TRP A 60 -33.26 -22.39 -22.29
C TRP A 60 -33.00 -20.88 -22.41
N ILE A 61 -34.04 -20.06 -22.25
CA ILE A 61 -33.88 -18.59 -22.24
C ILE A 61 -32.93 -18.17 -21.12
N ALA A 62 -33.11 -18.68 -19.90
CA ALA A 62 -32.22 -18.36 -18.78
C ALA A 62 -30.77 -18.77 -19.05
N LEU A 63 -30.55 -19.97 -19.57
CA LEU A 63 -29.20 -20.46 -19.88
C LEU A 63 -28.52 -19.63 -20.98
N VAL A 64 -29.22 -19.38 -22.10
CA VAL A 64 -28.67 -18.58 -23.21
C VAL A 64 -28.38 -17.15 -22.75
N THR A 65 -29.28 -16.54 -21.98
CA THR A 65 -29.11 -15.18 -21.46
C THR A 65 -27.92 -15.10 -20.51
N ALA A 66 -27.76 -16.07 -19.60
CA ALA A 66 -26.60 -16.14 -18.70
C ALA A 66 -25.27 -16.32 -19.46
N ILE A 67 -25.25 -17.19 -20.48
CA ILE A 67 -24.06 -17.39 -21.33
C ILE A 67 -23.70 -16.11 -22.09
N LEU A 68 -24.67 -15.47 -22.74
CA LEU A 68 -24.43 -14.23 -23.49
C LEU A 68 -23.93 -13.12 -22.58
N PHE A 69 -24.54 -12.98 -21.40
CA PHE A 69 -24.09 -11.99 -20.42
C PHE A 69 -22.67 -12.27 -19.92
N ALA A 70 -22.34 -13.53 -19.63
CA ALA A 70 -20.99 -13.96 -19.27
C ALA A 70 -19.96 -13.63 -20.38
N LEU A 71 -20.31 -13.86 -21.65
CA LEU A 71 -19.44 -13.52 -22.78
C LEU A 71 -19.24 -12.01 -22.92
N VAL A 72 -20.27 -11.21 -22.67
CA VAL A 72 -20.17 -9.75 -22.67
C VAL A 72 -19.25 -9.26 -21.55
N LEU A 73 -19.36 -9.81 -20.34
CA LEU A 73 -18.47 -9.46 -19.24
C LEU A 73 -17.02 -9.85 -19.53
N LEU A 74 -16.78 -11.06 -20.06
CA LEU A 74 -15.44 -11.49 -20.44
C LEU A 74 -14.87 -10.66 -21.59
N GLY A 75 -15.69 -10.29 -22.58
CA GLY A 75 -15.28 -9.40 -23.66
C GLY A 75 -14.92 -8.01 -23.16
N ALA A 76 -15.71 -7.44 -22.24
CA ALA A 76 -15.41 -6.15 -21.61
C ALA A 76 -14.13 -6.20 -20.76
N LEU A 77 -13.90 -7.31 -20.05
CA LEU A 77 -12.65 -7.54 -19.32
C LEU A 77 -11.44 -7.58 -20.26
N LEU A 78 -11.52 -8.36 -21.35
CA LEU A 78 -10.45 -8.47 -22.35
C LEU A 78 -10.18 -7.14 -23.08
N ALA A 79 -11.19 -6.29 -23.22
CA ALA A 79 -11.08 -4.96 -23.82
C ALA A 79 -10.65 -3.87 -22.82
N GLY A 80 -10.48 -4.18 -21.53
CA GLY A 80 -10.13 -3.20 -20.50
C GLY A 80 -11.22 -2.16 -20.21
N ALA A 81 -12.49 -2.46 -20.49
CA ALA A 81 -13.61 -1.53 -20.35
C ALA A 81 -14.21 -1.54 -18.92
N THR A 82 -13.41 -1.17 -17.92
CA THR A 82 -13.80 -1.17 -16.49
C THR A 82 -14.97 -0.25 -16.18
N ASP A 83 -15.00 0.96 -16.75
CA ASP A 83 -16.12 1.90 -16.56
C ASP A 83 -17.45 1.36 -17.10
N LEU A 84 -17.38 0.54 -18.14
CA LEU A 84 -18.55 -0.12 -18.71
C LEU A 84 -19.07 -1.21 -17.76
N LEU A 85 -18.18 -1.91 -17.05
CA LEU A 85 -18.53 -2.91 -16.04
C LEU A 85 -19.21 -2.28 -14.82
N TYR A 86 -18.71 -1.14 -14.32
CA TYR A 86 -19.28 -0.44 -13.16
C TYR A 86 -20.44 0.52 -13.50
N GLY A 87 -20.74 0.70 -14.78
CA GLY A 87 -21.84 1.53 -15.24
C GLY A 87 -23.21 1.02 -14.77
N VAL A 88 -24.13 1.96 -14.51
CA VAL A 88 -25.53 1.69 -14.12
C VAL A 88 -26.20 0.74 -15.10
N THR A 89 -25.87 0.83 -16.39
CA THR A 89 -26.40 -0.05 -17.44
C THR A 89 -26.03 -1.51 -17.25
N MET A 90 -24.78 -1.82 -16.87
CA MET A 90 -24.34 -3.21 -16.66
C MET A 90 -24.92 -3.81 -15.37
N LEU A 91 -25.02 -3.02 -14.30
CA LEU A 91 -25.70 -3.44 -13.08
C LEU A 91 -27.18 -3.73 -13.35
N THR A 92 -27.85 -2.89 -14.14
CA THR A 92 -29.25 -3.11 -14.54
C THR A 92 -29.39 -4.38 -15.37
N LEU A 93 -28.49 -4.62 -16.32
CA LEU A 93 -28.50 -5.83 -17.13
C LEU A 93 -28.29 -7.10 -16.29
N GLN A 94 -27.37 -7.06 -15.31
CA GLN A 94 -27.14 -8.15 -14.36
C GLN A 94 -28.40 -8.47 -13.56
N LEU A 95 -29.11 -7.47 -13.07
CA LEU A 95 -30.35 -7.67 -12.32
C LEU A 95 -31.46 -8.30 -13.19
N LEU A 96 -31.55 -7.91 -14.46
CA LEU A 96 -32.48 -8.52 -15.41
C LEU A 96 -32.15 -10.00 -15.66
N VAL A 97 -30.87 -10.34 -15.87
CA VAL A 97 -30.40 -11.72 -16.06
C VAL A 97 -30.74 -12.56 -14.82
N VAL A 98 -30.43 -12.06 -13.62
CA VAL A 98 -30.78 -12.73 -12.36
C VAL A 98 -32.29 -12.94 -12.23
N GLY A 99 -33.11 -11.95 -12.58
CA GLY A 99 -34.57 -12.07 -12.58
C GLY A 99 -35.07 -13.20 -13.47
N VAL A 100 -34.54 -13.33 -14.70
CA VAL A 100 -34.87 -14.42 -15.64
C VAL A 100 -34.42 -15.78 -15.10
N VAL A 101 -33.22 -15.86 -14.52
CA VAL A 101 -32.70 -17.09 -13.91
C VAL A 101 -33.59 -17.53 -12.74
N VAL A 102 -33.92 -16.62 -11.82
CA VAL A 102 -34.79 -16.91 -10.68
C VAL A 102 -36.18 -17.35 -11.15
N ALA A 103 -36.77 -16.68 -12.13
CA ALA A 103 -38.06 -17.07 -12.70
C ALA A 103 -38.02 -18.50 -13.29
N SER A 104 -36.90 -18.91 -13.90
CA SER A 104 -36.74 -20.25 -14.46
C SER A 104 -36.69 -21.36 -13.39
N LEU A 105 -36.24 -21.05 -12.16
CA LEU A 105 -36.18 -22.00 -11.04
C LEU A 105 -37.56 -22.33 -10.46
N PHE A 106 -38.55 -21.45 -10.62
CA PHE A 106 -39.93 -21.73 -10.24
C PHE A 106 -40.67 -22.62 -11.26
N SER A 107 -40.08 -22.86 -12.44
CA SER A 107 -40.64 -23.77 -13.43
C SER A 107 -40.15 -25.20 -13.22
N ALA A 108 -41.08 -26.14 -12.97
CA ALA A 108 -40.75 -27.55 -12.76
C ALA A 108 -39.89 -28.14 -13.89
N ARG A 109 -40.11 -27.68 -15.14
CA ARG A 109 -39.40 -28.09 -16.36
C ARG A 109 -38.15 -27.24 -16.68
N GLY A 110 -37.97 -26.11 -16.02
CA GLY A 110 -36.85 -25.18 -16.21
C GLY A 110 -35.73 -25.30 -15.18
N ARG A 111 -36.02 -25.89 -14.00
CA ARG A 111 -35.11 -25.96 -12.85
C ARG A 111 -33.68 -26.41 -13.14
N ALA A 112 -33.49 -27.46 -13.94
CA ALA A 112 -32.14 -27.97 -14.22
C ALA A 112 -31.29 -26.95 -15.01
N LEU A 113 -31.84 -26.38 -16.08
CA LEU A 113 -31.15 -25.35 -16.87
C LEU A 113 -31.03 -24.03 -16.11
N GLY A 114 -32.04 -23.68 -15.31
CA GLY A 114 -32.01 -22.52 -14.42
C GLY A 114 -30.91 -22.63 -13.35
N ALA A 115 -30.67 -23.82 -12.79
CA ALA A 115 -29.59 -24.05 -11.86
C ALA A 115 -28.22 -23.87 -12.53
N SER A 116 -28.03 -24.39 -13.74
CA SER A 116 -26.81 -24.15 -14.52
C SER A 116 -26.60 -22.66 -14.84
N ALA A 117 -27.67 -21.96 -15.23
CA ALA A 117 -27.63 -20.52 -15.49
C ALA A 117 -27.29 -19.71 -14.23
N LEU A 118 -27.80 -20.12 -13.07
CA LEU A 118 -27.47 -19.52 -11.78
C LEU A 118 -26.00 -19.68 -11.43
N ILE A 119 -25.43 -20.88 -11.62
CA ILE A 119 -24.00 -21.12 -11.37
C ILE A 119 -23.16 -20.19 -12.25
N ILE A 120 -23.45 -20.10 -13.54
CA ILE A 120 -22.74 -19.21 -14.49
C ILE A 120 -22.85 -17.75 -14.02
N THR A 121 -24.06 -17.29 -13.69
CA THR A 121 -24.31 -15.90 -13.29
C THR A 121 -23.64 -15.55 -11.96
N LEU A 122 -23.54 -16.49 -11.02
CA LEU A 122 -22.84 -16.30 -9.75
C LEU A 122 -21.32 -16.27 -9.94
N MET A 123 -20.77 -17.13 -10.80
CA MET A 123 -19.33 -17.14 -11.07
C MET A 123 -18.87 -15.96 -11.93
N LEU A 124 -19.68 -15.55 -12.90
CA LEU A 124 -19.38 -14.48 -13.85
C LEU A 124 -20.40 -13.35 -13.67
N ASN A 125 -20.21 -12.59 -12.60
CA ASN A 125 -20.98 -11.37 -12.33
C ASN A 125 -20.07 -10.14 -12.39
N VAL A 126 -20.71 -8.97 -12.43
CA VAL A 126 -20.06 -7.66 -12.46
C VAL A 126 -19.04 -7.48 -11.34
N ALA A 127 -19.34 -7.91 -10.12
CA ALA A 127 -18.42 -7.78 -8.98
C ALA A 127 -17.19 -8.69 -9.11
N THR A 128 -17.36 -9.95 -9.53
CA THR A 128 -16.25 -10.90 -9.70
C THR A 128 -15.33 -10.49 -10.83
N VAL A 129 -15.89 -10.08 -11.97
CA VAL A 129 -15.12 -9.60 -13.13
C VAL A 129 -14.48 -8.24 -12.82
N GLY A 130 -15.18 -7.34 -12.13
CA GLY A 130 -14.64 -6.07 -11.66
C GLY A 130 -13.48 -6.25 -10.68
N ALA A 131 -13.61 -7.15 -9.70
CA ALA A 131 -12.54 -7.47 -8.75
C ALA A 131 -11.30 -8.05 -9.45
N ALA A 132 -11.49 -8.96 -10.42
CA ALA A 132 -10.40 -9.49 -11.23
C ALA A 132 -9.72 -8.39 -12.07
N SER A 133 -10.50 -7.46 -12.63
CA SER A 133 -9.98 -6.34 -13.40
C SER A 133 -9.20 -5.34 -12.53
N ALA A 134 -9.70 -5.02 -11.33
CA ALA A 134 -9.00 -4.18 -10.37
C ALA A 134 -7.66 -4.80 -9.93
N LEU A 135 -7.65 -6.12 -9.65
CA LEU A 135 -6.42 -6.84 -9.33
C LEU A 135 -5.43 -6.84 -10.50
N GLN A 136 -5.90 -7.09 -11.73
CA GLN A 136 -5.05 -7.06 -12.91
C GLN A 136 -4.45 -5.66 -13.17
N THR A 137 -5.27 -4.61 -13.02
CA THR A 137 -4.84 -3.21 -13.18
C THR A 137 -3.84 -2.80 -12.08
N SER A 138 -4.07 -3.24 -10.84
CA SER A 138 -3.14 -3.01 -9.73
C SER A 138 -1.81 -3.77 -9.90
N ALA A 139 -1.84 -4.95 -10.51
CA ALA A 139 -0.66 -5.78 -10.72
C ALA A 139 0.16 -5.36 -11.95
N SER A 140 -0.48 -4.80 -12.98
CA SER A 140 0.20 -4.32 -14.19
C SER A 140 0.66 -2.87 -14.11
N GLY A 141 0.10 -2.07 -13.18
CA GLY A 141 0.45 -0.65 -13.02
C GLY A 141 0.02 0.24 -14.19
N THR A 142 -0.66 -0.31 -15.19
CA THR A 142 -0.94 0.34 -16.47
C THR A 142 -2.44 0.44 -16.74
N TYR A 143 -2.95 1.66 -16.74
CA TYR A 143 -4.24 2.04 -17.36
C TYR A 143 -4.10 2.20 -18.89
N ASP A 144 -3.35 1.30 -19.54
CA ASP A 144 -2.91 1.47 -20.94
C ASP A 144 -4.05 1.46 -21.96
N GLY A 145 -5.21 0.92 -21.59
CA GLY A 145 -6.35 0.73 -22.49
C GLY A 145 -7.11 2.01 -22.89
N GLN A 146 -6.87 3.16 -22.24
CA GLN A 146 -7.68 4.36 -22.48
C GLN A 146 -6.91 5.69 -22.56
N LYS A 147 -5.59 5.71 -22.35
CA LYS A 147 -4.83 6.96 -22.40
C LYS A 147 -4.54 7.37 -23.84
N SER A 148 -4.85 8.62 -24.19
CA SER A 148 -4.42 9.20 -25.46
C SER A 148 -2.90 9.31 -25.53
N ASP A 149 -2.34 9.41 -26.73
CA ASP A 149 -0.89 9.62 -26.90
C ASP A 149 -0.43 10.91 -26.22
N GLU A 150 -1.27 11.94 -26.19
CA GLU A 150 -1.02 13.19 -25.46
C GLU A 150 -0.93 12.98 -23.94
N GLN A 151 -1.80 12.13 -23.37
CA GLN A 151 -1.75 11.79 -21.95
C GLN A 151 -0.51 10.96 -21.61
N LYS A 152 -0.16 10.00 -22.46
CA LYS A 152 1.07 9.21 -22.30
C LYS A 152 2.32 10.08 -22.40
N HIS A 153 2.34 11.04 -23.32
CA HIS A 153 3.41 12.04 -23.43
C HIS A 153 3.50 12.86 -22.15
N ALA A 154 2.40 13.45 -21.68
CA ALA A 154 2.38 14.23 -20.45
C ALA A 154 2.83 13.42 -19.21
N GLU A 155 2.42 12.16 -19.10
CA GLU A 155 2.85 11.27 -18.02
C GLU A 155 4.34 10.91 -18.07
N ALA A 156 4.97 10.97 -19.23
CA ALA A 156 6.40 10.75 -19.39
C ALA A 156 7.24 12.03 -19.17
N TYR A 157 6.61 13.15 -18.78
CA TYR A 157 7.31 14.41 -18.49
C TYR A 157 8.38 14.20 -17.42
N PRO A 158 9.67 14.48 -17.70
CA PRO A 158 10.78 14.18 -16.79
C PRO A 158 10.89 15.17 -15.63
N GLY A 159 10.28 16.35 -15.71
CA GLY A 159 10.30 17.38 -14.67
C GLY A 159 9.10 17.33 -13.73
N ILE A 160 8.92 18.41 -12.98
CA ILE A 160 7.74 18.63 -12.13
C ILE A 160 6.93 19.78 -12.70
N LYS A 161 5.62 19.57 -12.83
CA LYS A 161 4.68 20.59 -13.33
C LYS A 161 4.82 21.90 -12.55
N GLY A 162 5.05 22.99 -13.28
CA GLY A 162 5.18 24.33 -12.71
C GLY A 162 6.57 24.66 -12.15
N VAL A 163 7.52 23.72 -12.19
CA VAL A 163 8.91 23.94 -11.83
C VAL A 163 9.74 24.15 -13.09
N SER A 164 10.57 25.19 -13.09
CA SER A 164 11.46 25.51 -14.21
C SER A 164 12.54 24.43 -14.36
N PRO A 165 12.73 23.87 -15.58
CA PRO A 165 13.82 22.94 -15.84
C PRO A 165 15.21 23.56 -15.62
N ALA A 166 15.33 24.87 -15.82
CA ALA A 166 16.58 25.58 -15.57
C ALA A 166 16.88 25.70 -14.08
N ASP A 167 15.85 25.80 -13.24
CA ASP A 167 16.01 25.87 -11.79
C ASP A 167 16.42 24.50 -11.25
N ILE A 168 15.79 23.43 -11.75
CA ILE A 168 16.16 22.04 -11.45
C ILE A 168 17.62 21.74 -11.81
N LEU A 169 18.10 22.25 -12.94
CA LEU A 169 19.49 22.06 -13.37
C LEU A 169 20.49 22.97 -12.65
N ALA A 170 20.02 24.05 -12.00
CA ALA A 170 20.86 25.00 -11.28
C ALA A 170 21.02 24.67 -9.80
N GLN A 171 20.11 23.87 -9.23
CA GLN A 171 20.15 23.45 -7.84
C GLN A 171 21.28 22.42 -7.59
N PRO A 172 21.69 22.21 -6.32
CA PRO A 172 22.67 21.18 -5.97
C PRO A 172 22.21 19.77 -6.40
N SER A 173 23.14 18.94 -6.84
CA SER A 173 22.83 17.56 -7.22
C SER A 173 22.47 16.69 -6.01
N LEU A 174 21.82 15.55 -6.26
CA LEU A 174 21.57 14.54 -5.22
C LEU A 174 22.87 14.14 -4.50
N GLU A 175 23.97 13.97 -5.23
CA GLU A 175 25.28 13.60 -4.70
C GLU A 175 25.85 14.69 -3.77
N GLU A 176 25.73 15.95 -4.17
CA GLU A 176 26.16 17.09 -3.35
C GLU A 176 25.31 17.19 -2.08
N ILE A 177 23.99 17.05 -2.20
CA ILE A 177 23.05 17.06 -1.07
C ILE A 177 23.35 15.93 -0.09
N ARG A 178 23.63 14.72 -0.57
CA ARG A 178 24.05 13.58 0.26
C ARG A 178 25.31 13.90 1.06
N ALA A 179 26.35 14.41 0.38
CA ALA A 179 27.62 14.74 1.02
C ALA A 179 27.46 15.84 2.09
N GLN A 180 26.66 16.87 1.79
CA GLN A 180 26.36 17.95 2.74
C GLN A 180 25.59 17.44 3.96
N SER A 181 24.57 16.61 3.74
CA SER A 181 23.74 16.01 4.78
C SER A 181 24.57 15.12 5.72
N GLU A 182 25.40 14.24 5.17
CA GLU A 182 26.26 13.36 5.95
C GLU A 182 27.25 14.15 6.80
N ALA A 183 27.89 15.17 6.22
CA ALA A 183 28.82 16.02 6.94
C ALA A 183 28.16 16.81 8.08
N ALA A 184 26.94 17.30 7.87
CA ALA A 184 26.17 18.01 8.89
C ALA A 184 25.74 17.06 10.02
N LEU A 185 25.18 15.88 9.70
CA LEU A 185 24.80 14.87 10.68
C LEU A 185 26.00 14.38 11.49
N ALA A 186 27.14 14.14 10.85
CA ALA A 186 28.36 13.73 11.54
C ALA A 186 28.82 14.80 12.56
N GLU A 187 28.79 16.07 12.18
CA GLU A 187 29.19 17.17 13.06
C GLU A 187 28.21 17.37 14.23
N ILE A 188 26.90 17.31 13.97
CA ILE A 188 25.87 17.35 15.03
C ILE A 188 26.11 16.23 16.04
N ARG A 189 26.23 14.99 15.56
CA ARG A 189 26.46 13.83 16.42
C ARG A 189 27.73 13.99 17.23
N ARG A 190 28.83 14.41 16.61
CA ARG A 190 30.11 14.65 17.29
C ARG A 190 29.98 15.67 18.41
N ARG A 191 29.40 16.86 18.15
CA ARG A 191 29.26 17.92 19.18
C ARG A 191 28.39 17.48 20.34
N LEU A 192 27.29 16.78 20.04
CA LEU A 192 26.37 16.26 21.05
C LEU A 192 26.99 15.13 21.87
N SER A 193 27.74 14.23 21.23
CA SER A 193 28.54 13.20 21.90
C SER A 193 29.61 13.80 22.81
N ASP A 194 30.38 14.77 22.32
CA ASP A 194 31.46 15.41 23.09
C ASP A 194 30.94 16.17 24.31
N ARG A 195 29.79 16.86 24.15
CA ARG A 195 29.25 17.74 25.19
C ARG A 195 28.39 17.01 26.22
N TYR A 196 27.61 16.03 25.78
CA TYR A 196 26.59 15.39 26.61
C TYR A 196 26.79 13.88 26.79
N GLY A 197 27.77 13.29 26.10
CA GLY A 197 28.08 11.87 26.20
C GLY A 197 27.14 10.95 25.40
N TYR A 198 26.35 11.50 24.47
CA TYR A 198 25.41 10.71 23.69
C TYR A 198 26.10 9.75 22.73
N THR A 199 25.52 8.56 22.59
CA THR A 199 25.91 7.56 21.60
C THR A 199 24.77 7.37 20.59
N TRP A 200 25.08 6.88 19.39
CA TRP A 200 24.15 6.93 18.26
C TRP A 200 23.96 5.58 17.60
N THR A 201 22.75 5.34 17.13
CA THR A 201 22.35 4.18 16.33
C THR A 201 21.75 4.65 15.00
N GLU A 202 22.12 4.01 13.91
CA GLU A 202 21.44 4.19 12.61
C GLU A 202 20.08 3.51 12.67
N VAL A 203 19.00 4.24 12.38
CA VAL A 203 17.61 3.76 12.52
C VAL A 203 16.89 3.63 11.18
N GLY A 204 17.58 3.07 10.19
CA GLY A 204 17.03 2.82 8.87
C GLY A 204 18.09 2.83 7.79
N GLN A 205 17.67 3.14 6.58
CA GLN A 205 18.54 3.32 5.44
C GLN A 205 18.20 4.63 4.76
N GLU A 206 19.11 5.09 3.89
CA GLU A 206 18.78 6.14 2.94
C GLU A 206 17.55 5.73 2.13
N ASN A 207 16.66 6.69 1.90
CA ASN A 207 15.46 6.49 1.11
C ASN A 207 15.42 7.50 -0.04
N LEU A 208 15.31 6.97 -1.26
CA LEU A 208 15.05 7.73 -2.47
C LEU A 208 13.67 7.36 -2.97
N ARG A 209 12.78 8.34 -3.05
CA ARG A 209 11.43 8.15 -3.57
C ARG A 209 11.25 8.95 -4.86
N PRO A 210 10.83 8.34 -5.98
CA PRO A 210 10.52 9.08 -7.20
C PRO A 210 9.47 10.17 -6.94
N GLU A 211 9.73 11.38 -7.42
CA GLU A 211 8.77 12.48 -7.36
C GLU A 211 7.73 12.36 -8.47
N ARG A 212 6.52 12.86 -8.20
CA ARG A 212 5.45 12.88 -9.20
C ARG A 212 5.61 14.08 -10.12
N ASN A 213 5.42 13.89 -11.42
CA ASN A 213 5.58 14.98 -12.39
C ASN A 213 4.38 15.94 -12.49
N GLY A 214 3.30 15.69 -11.74
CA GLY A 214 2.08 16.50 -11.75
C GLY A 214 1.17 16.29 -12.98
N TYR A 215 1.52 15.36 -13.88
CA TYR A 215 0.74 14.96 -15.05
C TYR A 215 0.25 13.51 -14.99
N GLY A 216 0.46 12.83 -13.87
CA GLY A 216 0.00 11.46 -13.62
C GLY A 216 1.12 10.40 -13.66
N GLY A 217 2.35 10.80 -13.97
CA GLY A 217 3.52 9.93 -13.98
C GLY A 217 4.59 10.32 -12.96
N GLU A 218 5.76 9.71 -13.11
CA GLU A 218 6.96 9.97 -12.30
C GLU A 218 7.90 10.90 -13.04
N SER A 219 8.54 11.80 -12.29
CA SER A 219 9.62 12.64 -12.77
C SER A 219 10.95 11.88 -12.67
N MET A 220 12.01 12.42 -13.27
CA MET A 220 13.38 11.95 -13.05
C MET A 220 13.97 12.44 -11.71
N LEU A 221 13.27 13.31 -11.00
CA LEU A 221 13.68 13.84 -9.70
C LEU A 221 13.22 12.90 -8.59
N VAL A 222 13.97 12.94 -7.48
CA VAL A 222 13.67 12.13 -6.30
C VAL A 222 13.56 12.99 -5.07
N GLN A 223 12.75 12.52 -4.13
CA GLN A 223 12.84 12.93 -2.74
C GLN A 223 13.94 12.12 -2.07
N TYR A 224 14.96 12.82 -1.60
CA TYR A 224 16.02 12.28 -0.77
C TYR A 224 15.66 12.36 0.71
N VAL A 225 15.84 11.26 1.44
CA VAL A 225 15.87 11.23 2.90
C VAL A 225 17.15 10.53 3.35
N SER A 226 17.96 11.21 4.16
CA SER A 226 19.22 10.68 4.66
C SER A 226 18.99 9.49 5.60
N VAL A 227 20.05 8.71 5.87
CA VAL A 227 20.04 7.72 6.95
C VAL A 227 19.68 8.43 8.27
N PRO A 228 18.59 8.04 8.96
CA PRO A 228 18.24 8.65 10.23
C PRO A 228 19.15 8.11 11.34
N TRP A 229 19.50 8.99 12.27
CA TRP A 229 20.31 8.65 13.45
C TRP A 229 19.55 8.95 14.72
N MET A 230 19.63 8.05 15.70
CA MET A 230 18.97 8.22 16.99
C MET A 230 19.94 8.07 18.16
N THR A 231 19.78 8.89 19.20
CA THR A 231 20.56 8.73 20.45
C THR A 231 20.12 7.48 21.21
N ASN A 232 21.06 6.81 21.88
CA ASN A 232 20.74 5.66 22.74
C ASN A 232 20.31 6.07 24.14
N GLU A 233 20.64 7.29 24.55
CA GLU A 233 20.30 7.85 25.85
C GLU A 233 19.03 8.71 25.78
N PRO A 234 18.20 8.69 26.83
CA PRO A 234 17.01 9.52 26.92
C PRO A 234 17.33 11.00 27.11
N ILE A 235 16.45 11.86 26.60
CA ILE A 235 16.53 13.32 26.75
C ILE A 235 15.18 13.83 27.29
N GLN A 236 15.03 13.82 28.62
CA GLN A 236 13.73 14.06 29.28
C GLN A 236 13.63 15.45 29.90
N ASP A 237 14.74 15.97 30.44
CA ASP A 237 14.78 17.29 31.07
C ASP A 237 14.57 18.42 30.04
N TYR A 238 13.69 19.37 30.37
CA TYR A 238 13.30 20.46 29.47
C TYR A 238 14.48 21.35 29.08
N ASP A 239 15.31 21.74 30.05
CA ASP A 239 16.46 22.61 29.79
C ASP A 239 17.52 21.85 28.96
N ARG A 240 17.67 20.54 29.18
CA ARG A 240 18.50 19.69 28.32
C ARG A 240 17.97 19.63 26.88
N LYS A 241 16.66 19.46 26.66
CA LYS A 241 16.07 19.45 25.31
C LYS A 241 16.41 20.73 24.55
N LEU A 242 16.19 21.90 25.17
CA LEU A 242 16.56 23.19 24.59
C LEU A 242 18.07 23.32 24.33
N ALA A 243 18.91 22.90 25.28
CA ALA A 243 20.37 22.96 25.12
C ALA A 243 20.89 22.02 24.03
N VAL A 244 20.18 20.92 23.74
CA VAL A 244 20.50 20.01 22.63
C VAL A 244 20.07 20.63 21.31
N MET A 245 18.85 21.19 21.21
CA MET A 245 18.40 21.88 20.00
C MET A 245 19.30 23.08 19.66
N GLY A 246 19.76 23.85 20.65
CA GLY A 246 20.70 24.94 20.41
C GLY A 246 22.03 24.50 19.78
N VAL A 247 22.56 23.33 20.18
CA VAL A 247 23.80 22.79 19.55
C VAL A 247 23.56 22.38 18.12
N ILE A 248 22.38 21.84 17.82
CA ILE A 248 22.00 21.46 16.46
C ILE A 248 21.87 22.72 15.60
N GLU A 249 21.15 23.73 16.10
CA GLU A 249 20.96 25.01 15.42
C GLU A 249 22.30 25.69 15.11
N ASP A 250 23.24 25.72 16.06
CA ASP A 250 24.59 26.25 15.84
C ASP A 250 25.26 25.59 14.62
N VAL A 251 25.18 24.26 14.49
CA VAL A 251 25.78 23.53 13.36
C VAL A 251 25.10 23.86 12.03
N LEU A 252 23.76 23.97 12.02
CA LEU A 252 23.00 24.28 10.82
C LEU A 252 23.27 25.70 10.34
N VAL A 253 23.26 26.68 11.25
CA VAL A 253 23.57 28.10 10.96
C VAL A 253 25.01 28.29 10.51
N GLU A 254 25.99 27.61 11.13
CA GLU A 254 27.39 27.63 10.69
C GLU A 254 27.56 27.12 9.25
N ARG A 255 26.63 26.30 8.76
CA ARG A 255 26.59 25.76 7.40
C ARG A 255 25.74 26.58 6.44
N GLY A 256 25.20 27.71 6.89
CA GLY A 256 24.42 28.63 6.08
C GLY A 256 22.93 28.31 6.01
N MET A 257 22.45 27.31 6.76
CA MET A 257 21.02 27.00 6.83
C MET A 257 20.28 27.96 7.75
N TYR A 258 18.96 28.10 7.56
CA TYR A 258 18.12 28.87 8.47
C TYR A 258 18.03 28.22 9.86
N GLY A 259 17.67 29.07 10.84
CA GLY A 259 17.39 28.62 12.20
C GLY A 259 16.22 27.63 12.26
N MET A 260 16.19 26.84 13.33
CA MET A 260 15.17 25.81 13.49
C MET A 260 13.86 26.39 14.01
N TYR A 261 12.75 25.83 13.52
CA TYR A 261 11.42 26.11 14.00
C TYR A 261 10.87 24.92 14.79
N ALA A 262 10.27 25.19 15.94
CA ALA A 262 9.61 24.20 16.78
C ALA A 262 8.14 24.05 16.39
N PHE A 263 7.75 22.90 15.83
CA PHE A 263 6.34 22.60 15.54
C PHE A 263 5.53 22.38 16.82
N ASN A 264 6.18 21.87 17.87
CA ASN A 264 5.52 21.53 19.12
C ASN A 264 5.27 22.75 20.03
N ASP A 265 5.75 23.94 19.67
CA ASP A 265 5.55 25.17 20.45
C ASP A 265 4.11 25.70 20.31
N PRO A 266 3.45 26.14 21.38
CA PRO A 266 2.11 26.76 21.34
C PRO A 266 2.04 28.07 20.56
N ALA A 267 3.16 28.76 20.36
CA ALA A 267 3.26 29.92 19.49
C ALA A 267 3.31 29.53 18.01
N SER A 268 3.34 28.23 17.68
CA SER A 268 3.19 27.74 16.32
C SER A 268 1.80 28.06 15.76
N THR A 269 1.63 27.93 14.45
CA THR A 269 0.33 28.10 13.79
C THR A 269 -0.63 26.94 14.01
N LEU A 270 -0.29 25.95 14.84
CA LEU A 270 -1.11 24.78 15.11
C LEU A 270 -2.15 25.07 16.19
N ASP A 271 -3.34 24.51 16.03
CA ASP A 271 -4.40 24.58 17.04
C ASP A 271 -4.08 23.68 18.25
N ASP A 272 -4.53 24.07 19.45
CA ASP A 272 -4.32 23.34 20.69
C ASP A 272 -4.74 21.85 20.61
N THR A 273 -5.81 21.55 19.88
CA THR A 273 -6.29 20.17 19.71
C THR A 273 -5.33 19.34 18.86
N ILE A 274 -4.64 19.96 17.91
CA ILE A 274 -3.60 19.33 17.09
C ILE A 274 -2.36 19.12 17.95
N LEU A 275 -1.96 20.12 18.74
CA LEU A 275 -0.82 19.99 19.65
C LEU A 275 -1.02 18.87 20.67
N GLN A 276 -2.18 18.79 21.32
CA GLN A 276 -2.49 17.69 22.25
C GLN A 276 -2.47 16.33 21.56
N LYS A 277 -3.01 16.25 20.33
CA LYS A 277 -3.08 15.00 19.59
C LYS A 277 -1.69 14.46 19.20
N PHE A 278 -0.78 15.33 18.77
CA PHE A 278 0.53 14.89 18.27
C PHE A 278 1.64 14.89 19.35
N TYR A 279 1.51 15.74 20.36
CA TYR A 279 2.55 15.94 21.38
C TYR A 279 2.08 15.64 22.81
N GLY A 280 0.82 15.24 22.99
CA GLY A 280 0.21 14.82 24.25
C GLY A 280 -0.36 15.96 25.08
N THR A 281 0.30 17.11 25.08
CA THR A 281 -0.15 18.32 25.78
C THR A 281 0.14 19.58 24.98
N THR A 282 -0.43 20.71 25.40
CA THR A 282 -0.07 22.04 24.87
C THR A 282 1.06 22.70 25.64
N ASP A 283 1.60 22.11 26.71
CA ASP A 283 2.76 22.68 27.41
C ASP A 283 4.02 21.91 27.01
N PRO A 284 4.97 22.54 26.28
CA PRO A 284 6.23 21.90 25.86
C PRO A 284 6.97 21.15 26.96
N ARG A 285 6.88 21.60 28.22
CA ARG A 285 7.53 20.95 29.36
C ARG A 285 6.99 19.55 29.66
N THR A 286 5.76 19.27 29.25
CA THR A 286 5.04 18.02 29.52
C THR A 286 4.69 17.25 28.26
N GLN A 287 5.16 17.70 27.10
CA GLN A 287 4.98 16.99 25.84
C GLN A 287 5.89 15.75 25.79
N HIS A 288 5.35 14.67 25.24
CA HIS A 288 6.08 13.42 25.02
C HIS A 288 6.88 13.42 23.72
N THR A 289 6.51 14.25 22.76
CA THR A 289 7.20 14.37 21.47
C THR A 289 7.55 15.83 21.21
N TRP A 290 8.78 16.06 20.75
CA TRP A 290 9.27 17.37 20.33
C TRP A 290 9.70 17.27 18.88
N GLU A 291 9.27 18.23 18.06
CA GLU A 291 9.53 18.19 16.62
C GLU A 291 10.00 19.56 16.16
N TRP A 292 11.20 19.57 15.60
CA TRP A 292 11.91 20.75 15.13
C TRP A 292 12.36 20.52 13.70
N TYR A 293 12.31 21.55 12.88
CA TYR A 293 12.77 21.47 11.51
C TYR A 293 13.37 22.78 11.02
N THR A 294 14.15 22.73 9.96
CA THR A 294 14.54 23.91 9.19
C THR A 294 13.75 23.98 7.88
N ASP A 295 13.35 25.18 7.50
CA ASP A 295 12.89 25.47 6.14
C ASP A 295 13.96 26.33 5.47
N ASP A 296 14.59 25.80 4.42
CA ASP A 296 15.71 26.46 3.74
C ASP A 296 15.31 27.08 2.40
N TYR A 297 14.03 27.36 2.18
CA TYR A 297 13.56 27.89 0.89
C TYR A 297 14.37 29.13 0.44
N PRO A 298 14.91 29.15 -0.79
CA PRO A 298 14.64 28.23 -1.91
C PRO A 298 15.52 26.97 -1.98
N ASP A 299 16.48 26.78 -1.10
CA ASP A 299 17.31 25.56 -1.08
C ASP A 299 16.47 24.33 -0.66
N PRO A 300 16.69 23.17 -1.30
CA PRO A 300 15.83 22.01 -1.09
C PRO A 300 16.10 21.31 0.25
N LEU A 301 17.23 21.57 0.90
CA LEU A 301 17.69 20.80 2.05
C LEU A 301 16.96 21.21 3.33
N ARG A 302 16.20 20.28 3.91
CA ARG A 302 15.47 20.44 5.17
C ARG A 302 16.04 19.52 6.22
N PHE A 303 16.25 20.04 7.42
CA PHE A 303 16.66 19.24 8.56
C PHE A 303 15.46 18.94 9.46
N TYR A 304 15.43 17.74 10.04
CA TYR A 304 14.43 17.34 11.03
C TYR A 304 15.12 16.80 12.29
N ALA A 305 14.66 17.26 13.45
CA ALA A 305 14.99 16.72 14.76
C ALA A 305 13.71 16.39 15.52
N VAL A 306 13.57 15.13 15.92
CA VAL A 306 12.42 14.63 16.68
C VAL A 306 12.92 14.01 17.97
N MET A 307 12.46 14.49 19.13
CA MET A 307 12.75 13.83 20.41
C MET A 307 11.51 13.12 20.94
N PHE A 308 11.72 11.90 21.40
CA PHE A 308 10.71 11.08 22.07
C PHE A 308 11.06 10.94 23.55
N ASP A 309 10.11 11.29 24.41
CA ASP A 309 10.23 11.29 25.87
C ASP A 309 9.11 10.46 26.49
N LEU A 310 9.43 9.23 26.86
CA LEU A 310 8.48 8.30 27.44
C LEU A 310 8.13 8.63 28.90
N SER A 311 8.85 9.54 29.55
CA SER A 311 8.51 9.98 30.91
C SER A 311 7.25 10.86 30.93
N ASN A 312 6.92 11.47 29.80
CA ASN A 312 5.73 12.29 29.57
C ASN A 312 4.59 11.54 28.85
N ASP A 313 4.66 10.21 28.74
CA ASP A 313 3.64 9.35 28.13
C ASP A 313 2.86 8.53 29.18
N PRO A 314 1.96 9.15 29.97
CA PRO A 314 1.21 8.44 31.00
C PRO A 314 0.19 7.44 30.42
N ALA A 315 -0.25 7.64 29.18
CA ALA A 315 -1.21 6.76 28.51
C ALA A 315 -0.55 5.51 27.91
N GLY A 316 0.77 5.55 27.65
CA GLY A 316 1.51 4.46 27.02
C GLY A 316 1.30 4.37 25.50
N GLU A 317 0.69 5.39 24.90
CA GLU A 317 0.39 5.42 23.47
C GLU A 317 1.69 5.58 22.67
N LEU A 318 2.52 6.57 23.04
CA LEU A 318 3.83 6.76 22.43
C LEU A 318 4.70 5.50 22.63
N ARG A 319 4.74 4.91 23.82
CA ARG A 319 5.49 3.67 24.07
C ARG A 319 5.12 2.57 23.09
N THR A 320 3.83 2.38 22.86
CA THR A 320 3.33 1.35 21.94
C THR A 320 3.82 1.60 20.51
N GLU A 321 3.77 2.85 20.05
CA GLU A 321 4.28 3.25 18.74
C GLU A 321 5.80 3.04 18.62
N ARG A 322 6.55 3.46 19.64
CA ARG A 322 8.01 3.33 19.71
C ARG A 322 8.47 1.87 19.70
N GLU A 323 7.76 0.99 20.42
CA GLU A 323 8.06 -0.45 20.43
C GLU A 323 7.82 -1.10 19.06
N ALA A 324 6.78 -0.69 18.34
CA ALA A 324 6.50 -1.17 16.99
C ALA A 324 7.58 -0.72 15.99
N GLU A 325 8.03 0.53 16.09
CA GLU A 325 9.11 1.03 15.25
C GLU A 325 10.45 0.37 15.58
N ALA A 326 10.79 0.24 16.87
CA ALA A 326 12.00 -0.45 17.32
C ALA A 326 12.05 -1.90 16.83
N ALA A 327 10.91 -2.59 16.78
CA ALA A 327 10.84 -3.95 16.25
C ALA A 327 11.16 -4.05 14.75
N SER A 328 10.94 -2.98 13.98
CA SER A 328 11.19 -2.95 12.53
C SER A 328 12.54 -2.35 12.15
N THR A 329 13.04 -1.37 12.91
CA THR A 329 14.24 -0.59 12.59
C THR A 329 15.42 -0.81 13.54
N GLY A 330 15.17 -1.38 14.72
CA GLY A 330 16.15 -1.46 15.80
C GLY A 330 16.33 -0.13 16.56
N ALA A 331 15.47 0.87 16.33
CA ALA A 331 15.56 2.17 16.99
C ALA A 331 15.46 2.09 18.52
N PRO A 332 16.23 2.90 19.26
CA PRO A 332 15.98 3.17 20.68
C PRO A 332 14.55 3.66 20.92
N LEU A 333 13.93 3.28 22.04
CA LEU A 333 12.53 3.66 22.31
C LEU A 333 12.35 5.15 22.59
N GLU A 334 13.37 5.80 23.15
CA GLU A 334 13.36 7.22 23.51
C GLU A 334 14.71 7.85 23.18
N GLY A 335 14.75 9.18 23.07
CA GLY A 335 15.93 9.92 22.63
C GLY A 335 15.65 10.87 21.47
N LEU A 336 16.71 11.42 20.89
CA LEU A 336 16.68 12.33 19.75
C LEU A 336 16.96 11.57 18.46
N GLN A 337 16.07 11.68 17.49
CA GLN A 337 16.26 11.27 16.10
C GLN A 337 16.51 12.49 15.20
N ILE A 338 17.51 12.39 14.31
CA ILE A 338 17.86 13.44 13.35
C ILE A 338 18.02 12.87 11.94
N TYR A 339 17.60 13.64 10.94
CA TYR A 339 17.78 13.32 9.52
C TYR A 339 17.59 14.56 8.64
N PHE A 340 18.02 14.46 7.39
CA PHE A 340 17.75 15.44 6.34
C PHE A 340 16.76 14.90 5.32
N LEU A 341 16.01 15.81 4.72
CA LEU A 341 15.10 15.58 3.62
C LEU A 341 15.34 16.64 2.55
N ALA A 342 15.46 16.24 1.30
CA ALA A 342 15.53 17.17 0.17
C ALA A 342 14.55 16.71 -0.92
N PRO A 343 13.48 17.46 -1.21
CA PRO A 343 12.57 17.11 -2.28
C PRO A 343 13.14 17.54 -3.63
N GLU A 344 12.60 16.98 -4.71
CA GLU A 344 12.85 17.45 -6.08
C GLU A 344 14.34 17.53 -6.46
N VAL A 345 15.19 16.60 -6.01
CA VAL A 345 16.62 16.60 -6.35
C VAL A 345 16.90 15.72 -7.57
N LEU A 346 17.83 16.18 -8.42
CA LEU A 346 18.27 15.47 -9.62
C LEU A 346 19.67 14.90 -9.40
N SER A 347 19.86 13.64 -9.81
CA SER A 347 21.18 13.00 -9.84
C SER A 347 22.08 13.67 -10.88
N GLU A 348 23.35 13.88 -10.54
CA GLU A 348 24.34 14.41 -11.48
C GLU A 348 24.47 13.50 -12.72
N ALA A 349 24.33 12.18 -12.54
CA ALA A 349 24.38 11.20 -13.63
C ALA A 349 23.20 11.32 -14.60
N ASP A 350 22.07 11.86 -14.16
CA ASP A 350 20.83 11.95 -14.93
C ASP A 350 20.63 13.36 -15.53
N ALA A 351 21.51 14.32 -15.23
CA ALA A 351 21.37 15.71 -15.64
C ALA A 351 21.38 15.90 -17.17
N GLU A 352 22.25 15.19 -17.89
CA GLU A 352 22.31 15.26 -19.36
C GLU A 352 21.06 14.65 -20.00
N GLU A 353 20.62 13.49 -19.50
CA GLU A 353 19.40 12.83 -19.98
C GLU A 353 18.16 13.67 -19.70
N PHE A 354 18.07 14.29 -18.52
CA PHE A 354 17.00 15.20 -18.16
C PHE A 354 16.94 16.37 -19.14
N ALA A 355 18.08 17.04 -19.39
CA ALA A 355 18.15 18.17 -20.32
C ALA A 355 17.79 17.77 -21.76
N GLN A 356 18.15 16.54 -22.18
CA GLN A 356 17.78 16.01 -23.49
C GLN A 356 16.28 15.74 -23.59
N ARG A 357 15.70 15.01 -22.64
CA ARG A 357 14.27 14.67 -22.64
C ARG A 357 13.40 15.92 -22.57
N MET A 358 13.82 16.94 -21.82
CA MET A 358 13.11 18.22 -21.74
C MET A 358 12.93 18.93 -23.08
N GLN A 359 13.75 18.65 -24.10
CA GLN A 359 13.60 19.23 -25.44
C GLN A 359 12.30 18.77 -26.14
N GLU A 360 11.74 17.63 -25.73
CA GLU A 360 10.48 17.08 -26.25
C GLU A 360 9.23 17.72 -25.61
N TYR A 361 9.41 18.61 -24.62
CA TYR A 361 8.34 19.21 -23.83
C TYR A 361 8.35 20.75 -23.86
N PRO A 362 8.31 21.39 -25.04
CA PRO A 362 8.24 22.85 -25.10
C PRO A 362 6.91 23.37 -24.53
N GLY A 363 6.99 24.20 -23.48
CA GLY A 363 5.84 24.88 -22.88
C GLY A 363 5.05 24.08 -21.83
N PHE A 364 5.62 22.98 -21.34
CA PHE A 364 5.09 22.19 -20.22
C PHE A 364 5.44 22.76 -18.83
#